data_AF-A0A9N9MGG6-F1
#
_entry.id   AF-A0A9N9MGG6-F1
#
_cell.length_a   1.000
_cell.length_b   1.000
_cell.length_c   1.000
_cell.angle_alpha   90.00
_cell.angle_beta   90.00
_cell.angle_gamma   90.00
#
_symmetry.space_group_name_H-M   'P 1'
#
loop_
_entity.id
_entity.type
_entity.pdbx_description
1 polymer ?
#
loop_
_entity_poly.entity_id
_entity_poly.type
_entity_poly.pdbx_seq_one_letter_code
_entity_poly.pdbx_strand_id
1 'polypeptide(L)'
;MIIDGFEFVVHRNNESRSSWMCIGHNKYKCKVRLLTTGRVLKMKNIAHNHGRTFTGDYRNLKGQMVQVVVCDVNNKLDKKLFN
;
A
#
# COMPACT_ATOMS: atom_id res chain seq x y z
N MET A 1 6.35 7.17 0.45
CA MET A 1 4.90 7.39 0.21
C MET A 1 4.16 7.12 1.51
N ILE A 2 3.11 7.89 1.81
CA ILE A 2 2.30 7.70 3.02
C ILE A 2 0.85 7.47 2.60
N ILE A 3 0.23 6.40 3.08
CA ILE A 3 -1.18 6.05 2.84
C ILE A 3 -1.77 5.55 4.15
N ASP A 4 -2.90 6.14 4.58
CA ASP A 4 -3.62 5.77 5.82
C ASP A 4 -2.72 5.66 7.08
N GLY A 5 -1.74 6.56 7.20
CA GLY A 5 -0.80 6.59 8.32
C GLY A 5 0.31 5.51 8.26
N PHE A 6 0.42 4.77 7.15
CA PHE A 6 1.52 3.84 6.91
C PHE A 6 2.51 4.40 5.90
N GLU A 7 3.79 4.25 6.22
CA GLU A 7 4.88 4.68 5.35
C GLU A 7 5.38 3.53 4.50
N PHE A 8 5.74 3.91 3.27
CA PHE A 8 6.25 3.01 2.26
C PHE A 8 7.53 3.58 1.67
N VAL A 9 8.51 2.70 1.50
CA VAL A 9 9.78 2.97 0.84
C VAL A 9 9.82 2.27 -0.51
N VAL A 10 10.53 2.87 -1.47
CA VAL A 10 10.74 2.26 -2.78
C VAL A 10 11.58 1.00 -2.59
N HIS A 11 11.08 -0.13 -3.06
CA HIS A 11 11.79 -1.41 -3.07
C HIS A 11 12.45 -1.65 -4.44
N ARG A 12 11.72 -1.37 -5.53
CA ARG A 12 12.23 -1.45 -6.91
C ARG A 12 11.62 -0.32 -7.72
N ASN A 13 12.40 0.24 -8.63
CA ASN A 13 11.91 1.26 -9.55
C ASN A 13 12.42 0.98 -10.96
N ASN A 14 11.52 1.10 -11.93
CA ASN A 14 11.80 1.00 -13.35
C ASN A 14 11.13 2.19 -14.05
N GLU A 15 11.43 2.43 -15.33
CA GLU A 15 10.92 3.57 -16.10
C GLU A 15 9.38 3.73 -16.04
N SER A 16 8.64 2.61 -16.03
CA SER A 16 7.18 2.62 -16.08
C SER A 16 6.48 2.38 -14.74
N ARG A 17 7.19 1.90 -13.72
CA ARG A 17 6.57 1.47 -12.46
C ARG A 17 7.51 1.53 -11.26
N SER A 18 6.94 1.86 -10.11
CA SER A 18 7.65 1.79 -8.83
C SER A 18 6.94 0.82 -7.89
N SER A 19 7.69 -0.12 -7.33
CA SER A 19 7.25 -1.07 -6.32
C SER A 19 7.64 -0.54 -4.94
N TRP A 20 6.69 -0.45 -4.04
CA TRP A 20 6.89 0.06 -2.69
C TRP A 20 6.57 -1.02 -1.66
N MET A 21 7.27 -0.96 -0.54
CA MET A 21 7.08 -1.84 0.60
C MET A 21 6.85 -1.02 1.86
N CYS A 22 5.99 -1.52 2.74
CA CYS A 22 5.78 -0.88 4.04
C CYS A 22 7.11 -0.85 4.84
N ILE A 23 7.40 0.26 5.52
CA ILE A 23 8.59 0.38 6.40
C ILE A 23 8.54 -0.66 7.53
N GLY A 24 7.35 -1.01 7.99
CA GLY A 24 7.13 -2.09 8.96
C GLY A 24 7.53 -3.48 8.47
N HIS A 25 7.93 -3.67 7.21
CA HIS A 25 8.41 -4.95 6.69
C HIS A 25 9.59 -5.52 7.48
N ASN A 26 10.57 -4.70 7.82
CA ASN A 26 11.80 -5.22 8.45
C ASN A 26 11.54 -5.64 9.90
N LYS A 27 10.81 -4.81 10.66
CA LYS A 27 10.51 -5.01 12.08
C LYS A 27 9.35 -6.00 12.31
N TYR A 28 8.25 -5.86 11.58
CA TYR A 28 7.01 -6.61 11.81
C TYR A 28 6.73 -7.68 10.75
N LYS A 29 7.61 -7.87 9.76
CA LYS A 29 7.38 -8.77 8.61
C LYS A 29 6.10 -8.45 7.84
N CYS A 30 5.72 -7.17 7.83
CA CYS A 30 4.54 -6.67 7.13
C CYS A 30 4.59 -6.99 5.63
N LYS A 31 3.51 -7.63 5.13
CA LYS A 31 3.42 -8.14 3.76
C LYS A 31 2.79 -7.17 2.78
N VAL A 32 2.33 -6.00 3.25
CA VAL A 32 1.71 -4.98 2.39
C VAL A 32 2.73 -4.49 1.37
N ARG A 33 2.29 -4.43 0.11
CA ARG A 33 3.08 -3.95 -1.03
C ARG A 33 2.22 -3.04 -1.90
N LEU A 34 2.87 -2.06 -2.50
CA LEU A 34 2.23 -1.16 -3.45
C LEU A 34 2.96 -1.23 -4.79
N LEU A 35 2.23 -0.96 -5.86
CA LEU A 35 2.80 -0.74 -7.18
C LEU A 35 2.17 0.53 -7.77
N THR A 36 3.01 1.50 -8.14
CA THR A 36 2.57 2.71 -8.82
C THR A 36 2.93 2.63 -10.30
N THR A 37 1.96 2.97 -11.16
CA THR A 37 2.14 3.09 -12.62
C THR A 37 1.32 4.29 -13.09
N GLY A 38 1.98 5.38 -13.47
CA GLY A 38 1.31 6.65 -13.77
C GLY A 38 0.49 7.15 -12.57
N ARG A 39 -0.83 7.31 -12.76
CA ARG A 39 -1.79 7.71 -11.72
C ARG A 39 -2.53 6.55 -11.05
N VAL A 40 -2.07 5.32 -11.26
CA VAL A 40 -2.69 4.11 -10.68
C VAL A 40 -1.81 3.58 -9.54
N LEU A 41 -2.44 3.33 -8.39
CA LEU A 41 -1.85 2.68 -7.24
C LEU A 41 -2.50 1.30 -7.05
N LYS A 42 -1.73 0.23 -7.25
CA LYS A 42 -2.16 -1.14 -6.94
C LYS A 42 -1.69 -1.55 -5.56
N MET A 43 -2.60 -1.98 -4.71
CA MET A 43 -2.29 -2.50 -3.36
C MET A 43 -2.34 -4.02 -3.34
N LYS A 44 -1.35 -4.66 -2.71
CA LYS A 44 -1.29 -6.11 -2.47
C LYS A 44 -1.14 -6.37 -0.98
N ASN A 45 -1.83 -7.40 -0.48
CA ASN A 45 -1.86 -7.77 0.94
C ASN A 45 -2.25 -6.57 1.82
N ILE A 46 -3.46 -6.05 1.67
CA ILE A 46 -3.89 -4.77 2.28
C ILE A 46 -3.84 -4.73 3.81
N ALA A 47 -3.79 -5.87 4.48
CA ALA A 47 -3.77 -5.95 5.93
C ALA A 47 -2.35 -5.73 6.50
N HIS A 48 -2.19 -4.65 7.25
CA HIS A 48 -1.02 -4.41 8.10
C HIS A 48 -1.10 -5.25 9.39
N ASN A 49 0.04 -5.71 9.89
CA ASN A 49 0.14 -6.47 11.15
C ASN A 49 0.83 -5.67 12.26
N HIS A 50 0.78 -4.35 12.17
CA HIS A 50 1.37 -3.41 13.11
C HIS A 50 0.58 -2.10 13.10
N GLY A 51 0.79 -1.27 14.11
CA GLY A 51 0.23 0.09 14.16
C GLY A 51 0.80 1.00 13.08
N ARG A 52 0.18 2.17 12.90
CA ARG A 52 0.63 3.22 11.97
C ARG A 52 2.10 3.57 12.22
N THR A 53 2.84 3.82 11.14
CA THR A 53 4.27 4.19 11.23
C THR A 53 4.47 5.71 11.09
N PHE A 54 3.59 6.38 10.35
CA PHE A 54 3.64 7.82 10.21
C PHE A 54 3.04 8.52 11.43
N THR A 55 3.84 9.34 12.10
CA THR A 55 3.43 10.17 13.24
C THR A 55 3.56 11.67 12.96
N GLY A 56 3.89 12.04 11.72
CA GLY A 56 4.10 13.43 11.31
C GLY A 56 2.82 14.16 10.91
N ASP A 57 2.99 15.39 10.43
CA ASP A 57 1.93 16.23 9.89
C ASP A 57 1.88 16.16 8.36
N TYR A 58 0.68 16.18 7.78
CA TYR A 58 0.45 16.14 6.34
C TYR A 58 0.59 17.51 5.64
N ARG A 59 0.58 18.63 6.38
CA ARG A 59 0.54 20.01 5.82
C ARG A 59 1.65 20.33 4.81
N ASN A 60 2.84 19.77 5.00
CA ASN A 60 4.01 20.03 4.13
C ASN A 60 4.28 18.90 3.12
N LEU A 61 3.37 17.94 3.00
CA LEU A 61 3.51 16.84 2.05
C LEU A 61 2.81 17.17 0.72
N LYS A 62 3.42 16.74 -0.39
CA LYS A 62 2.81 16.85 -1.71
C LYS A 62 1.79 15.72 -1.89
N GLY A 63 0.51 16.05 -1.71
CA GLY A 63 -0.60 15.16 -2.01
C GLY A 63 -0.69 14.84 -3.50
N GLN A 64 -1.19 13.66 -3.83
CA GLN A 64 -1.45 13.26 -5.20
C GLN A 64 -2.75 12.45 -5.28
N MET A 65 -3.66 12.86 -6.16
CA MET A 65 -4.83 12.06 -6.51
C MET A 65 -4.42 10.92 -7.44
N VAL A 66 -4.84 9.71 -7.08
CA VAL A 66 -4.55 8.46 -7.79
C VAL A 66 -5.77 7.55 -7.78
N GLN A 67 -5.87 6.69 -8.79
CA GLN A 67 -6.83 5.58 -8.80
C GLN A 67 -6.26 4.42 -7.97
N VAL A 68 -6.95 4.04 -6.90
CA VAL A 68 -6.57 2.90 -6.07
C VAL A 68 -7.23 1.63 -6.59
N VAL A 69 -6.42 0.60 -6.83
CA VAL A 69 -6.87 -0.73 -7.23
C VAL A 69 -6.37 -1.73 -6.19
N VAL A 70 -7.30 -2.37 -5.48
CA VAL A 70 -6.96 -3.41 -4.52
C VAL A 70 -6.87 -4.75 -5.26
N CYS A 71 -5.71 -5.39 -5.20
CA CYS A 71 -5.50 -6.72 -5.75
C CYS A 71 -5.49 -7.72 -4.61
N ASP A 72 -6.62 -8.37 -4.37
CA ASP A 72 -6.66 -9.50 -3.45
C ASP A 72 -6.14 -10.76 -4.17
N VAL A 73 -5.17 -11.44 -3.54
CA VAL A 73 -4.61 -12.70 -4.04
C VAL A 73 -5.47 -13.88 -3.55
N ASN A 74 -6.42 -13.63 -2.63
CA ASN A 74 -7.35 -14.62 -2.11
C ASN A 74 -8.64 -14.69 -2.93
N ASN A 75 -8.55 -14.69 -4.25
CA ASN A 75 -9.70 -15.00 -5.11
C ASN A 75 -9.98 -16.52 -5.09
N LYS A 76 -10.26 -17.07 -3.91
CA LYS A 76 -11.30 -18.10 -3.78
C LYS A 76 -12.58 -17.31 -3.55
N LEU A 77 -13.48 -17.37 -4.54
CA LEU A 77 -14.84 -16.84 -4.45
C LEU A 77 -15.52 -17.30 -3.15
N ASP A 78 -15.44 -16.50 -2.08
CA ASP A 78 -16.36 -16.66 -0.97
C ASP A 78 -17.65 -15.94 -1.36
N LYS A 79 -18.46 -16.64 -2.15
CA LYS A 79 -19.90 -16.39 -2.25
C LYS A 79 -20.51 -16.72 -0.88
N LYS A 80 -20.48 -15.77 0.06
CA LYS A 80 -21.33 -15.80 1.26
C LYS A 80 -21.93 -14.41 1.40
N LEU A 81 -23.09 -14.20 0.76
CA LEU A 81 -24.41 -14.25 1.41
C LEU A 81 -24.49 -13.22 2.55
N PHE A 82 -24.90 -12.01 2.19
CA PHE A 82 -25.62 -11.14 3.13
C PHE A 82 -27.02 -11.76 3.29
N ASN A 83 -27.27 -12.37 4.44
CA ASN A 83 -28.61 -12.45 5.03
C ASN A 83 -28.74 -11.29 6.00
#